data_AF-A0A943XR37-F1
#
_entry.id   AF-A0A943XR37-F1
#
_cell.length_a   1.000
_cell.length_b   1.000
_cell.length_c   1.000
_cell.angle_alpha   90.00
_cell.angle_beta   90.00
_cell.angle_gamma   90.00
#
_symmetry.space_group_name_H-M   'P 1'
#
loop_
_entity.id
_entity.type
_entity.pdbx_description
1 polymer ?
#
loop_
_entity_poly.entity_id
_entity_poly.type
_entity_poly.pdbx_seq_one_letter_code
_entity_poly.pdbx_strand_id
1 'polypeptide(L)'
;MNLLGEEGNIFAILGRATRLLKENDMIEEAKEMTRRVFASHNYYKALNIVSEYVETELSDPSTSREVVQRIVSRQGGKPIPIQFHRKLNCKEELLMASRDDEQARYKIERIIEVTKTEYQRLSNDFFLPRPYIADHWDDMWFDDEEECWHCIMIRTPNAKEALLVESEGFGYARYTALVQDQTQLKLEGIPIEQYREKTRSKER
;
A
#
# COMPACT_ATOMS: atom_id res chain seq x y z
N MET A 1 24.05 -4.81 -16.26
CA MET A 1 23.38 -6.07 -15.87
C MET A 1 21.89 -5.81 -16.07
N ASN A 2 21.22 -6.62 -16.88
CA ASN A 2 19.82 -6.37 -17.27
C ASN A 2 18.91 -6.93 -16.15
N LEU A 3 18.12 -6.07 -15.49
CA LEU A 3 17.26 -6.46 -14.36
C LEU A 3 15.84 -5.92 -14.51
N LEU A 4 15.18 -6.33 -15.59
CA LEU A 4 13.72 -6.38 -15.65
C LEU A 4 13.29 -7.67 -14.94
N GLY A 5 12.85 -7.57 -13.68
CA GLY A 5 12.11 -8.67 -13.01
C GLY A 5 12.53 -9.08 -11.60
N GLU A 6 13.45 -8.39 -10.90
CA GLU A 6 13.70 -8.66 -9.47
C GLU A 6 13.21 -7.50 -8.59
N GLU A 7 11.99 -7.71 -8.10
CA GLU A 7 11.02 -6.74 -7.64
C GLU A 7 11.26 -6.16 -6.24
N GLY A 8 11.08 -4.84 -6.10
CA GLY A 8 10.23 -4.18 -5.08
C GLY A 8 10.45 -4.41 -3.58
N ASN A 9 11.43 -5.21 -3.16
CA ASN A 9 11.68 -5.48 -1.75
C ASN A 9 12.83 -4.61 -1.23
N ILE A 10 12.54 -3.77 -0.22
CA ILE A 10 13.52 -2.89 0.40
C ILE A 10 14.71 -3.65 0.99
N PHE A 11 14.52 -4.87 1.49
CA PHE A 11 15.61 -5.67 2.04
C PHE A 11 16.57 -6.16 0.96
N ALA A 12 16.08 -6.45 -0.24
CA ALA A 12 16.92 -6.81 -1.38
C ALA A 12 17.73 -5.58 -1.87
N ILE A 13 17.09 -4.42 -1.92
CA ILE A 13 17.73 -3.14 -2.26
C ILE A 13 18.79 -2.79 -1.21
N LEU A 14 18.43 -2.86 0.08
CA LEU A 14 19.33 -2.62 1.20
C LEU A 14 20.53 -3.57 1.16
N GLY A 15 20.30 -4.87 0.92
CA GLY A 15 21.38 -5.86 0.84
C GLY A 15 22.42 -5.53 -0.23
N ARG A 16 21.97 -5.08 -1.42
CA ARG A 16 22.85 -4.63 -2.50
C ARG A 16 23.57 -3.32 -2.14
N ALA A 17 22.86 -2.34 -1.58
CA ALA A 17 23.43 -1.06 -1.18
C ALA A 17 24.49 -1.22 -0.08
N THR A 18 24.21 -2.02 0.95
CA THR A 18 25.16 -2.33 2.04
C THR A 18 26.40 -3.03 1.51
N ARG A 19 26.25 -3.93 0.53
CA ARG A 19 27.39 -4.59 -0.11
C ARG A 19 28.27 -3.59 -0.85
N LEU A 20 27.67 -2.73 -1.67
CA LEU A 20 28.38 -1.71 -2.44
C LEU A 20 29.18 -0.75 -1.54
N LEU A 21 28.58 -0.26 -0.46
CA LEU A 21 29.26 0.61 0.50
C LEU A 21 30.44 -0.09 1.18
N LYS A 22 30.29 -1.36 1.57
CA LYS A 22 31.38 -2.15 2.16
C LYS A 22 32.52 -2.41 1.19
N GLU A 23 32.23 -2.61 -0.09
CA GLU A 23 33.23 -2.80 -1.15
C GLU A 23 34.03 -1.51 -1.43
N ASN A 24 33.51 -0.34 -1.01
CA ASN A 24 34.19 0.97 -1.09
C ASN A 24 34.71 1.47 0.28
N ASP A 25 34.89 0.56 1.26
CA ASP A 25 35.36 0.87 2.61
C ASP A 25 34.47 1.83 3.43
N MET A 26 33.23 2.10 2.99
CA MET A 26 32.24 2.95 3.65
C MET A 26 31.38 2.18 4.67
N ILE A 27 32.05 1.56 5.65
CA ILE A 27 31.42 0.62 6.60
C ILE A 27 30.45 1.33 7.56
N GLU A 28 30.77 2.54 8.01
CA GLU A 28 29.94 3.27 8.98
C GLU A 28 28.67 3.83 8.31
N GLU A 29 28.78 4.32 7.09
CA GLU A 29 27.67 4.74 6.24
C GLU A 29 26.71 3.56 5.98
N ALA A 30 27.26 2.37 5.73
CA ALA A 30 26.46 1.17 5.55
C ALA A 30 25.66 0.79 6.82
N LYS A 31 26.26 0.94 8.01
CA LYS A 31 25.58 0.71 9.30
C LYS A 31 24.51 1.77 9.56
N GLU A 32 24.82 3.04 9.31
CA GLU A 32 23.89 4.15 9.50
C GLU A 32 22.69 4.04 8.56
N MET A 33 22.93 3.84 7.26
CA MET A 33 21.89 3.61 6.25
C MET A 33 20.98 2.45 6.67
N THR A 34 21.56 1.31 7.07
CA THR A 34 20.82 0.15 7.56
C THR A 34 19.92 0.54 8.73
N ARG A 35 20.48 1.19 9.77
CA ARG A 35 19.72 1.63 10.94
C ARG A 35 18.57 2.57 10.57
N ARG A 36 18.82 3.54 9.68
CA ARG A 36 17.83 4.51 9.21
C ARG A 36 16.73 3.82 8.41
N VAL A 37 17.07 2.87 7.53
CA VAL A 37 16.10 2.06 6.77
C VAL A 37 15.20 1.25 7.70
N PHE A 38 15.77 0.53 8.67
CA PHE A 38 14.99 -0.21 9.67
C PHE A 38 14.10 0.70 10.53
N ALA A 39 14.49 1.97 10.73
CA ALA A 39 13.71 2.95 11.47
C ALA A 39 12.69 3.74 10.60
N SER A 40 12.67 3.56 9.28
CA SER A 40 11.84 4.35 8.37
C SER A 40 10.37 3.92 8.34
N HIS A 41 10.09 2.65 8.69
CA HIS A 41 8.76 2.02 8.72
C HIS A 41 7.92 2.21 7.44
N ASN A 42 8.56 2.54 6.32
CA ASN A 42 7.89 2.80 5.04
C ASN A 42 8.88 2.55 3.89
N TYR A 43 8.44 1.82 2.88
CA TYR A 43 9.25 1.42 1.73
C TYR A 43 9.91 2.62 1.03
N TYR A 44 9.16 3.69 0.74
CA TYR A 44 9.69 4.87 0.05
C TYR A 44 10.60 5.71 0.92
N LYS A 45 10.34 5.82 2.23
CA LYS A 45 11.28 6.46 3.13
C LYS A 45 12.59 5.68 3.19
N ALA A 46 12.50 4.36 3.27
CA ALA A 46 13.68 3.50 3.21
C ALA A 46 14.41 3.63 1.87
N LEU A 47 13.69 3.66 0.76
CA LEU A 47 14.26 3.83 -0.58
C LEU A 47 14.96 5.20 -0.71
N ASN A 48 14.32 6.26 -0.22
CA ASN A 48 14.91 7.60 -0.18
C ASN A 48 16.19 7.62 0.67
N ILE A 49 16.16 6.98 1.84
CA ILE A 49 17.35 6.83 2.69
C ILE A 49 18.45 6.08 1.93
N VAL A 50 18.15 4.95 1.27
CA VAL A 50 19.16 4.21 0.49
C VAL A 50 19.74 5.08 -0.63
N SER A 51 18.90 5.85 -1.32
CA SER A 51 19.32 6.76 -2.40
C SER A 51 20.22 7.92 -1.93
N GLU A 52 20.26 8.23 -0.62
CA GLU A 52 21.22 9.20 -0.06
C GLU A 52 22.66 8.66 -0.01
N TYR A 53 22.84 7.33 -0.02
CA TYR A 53 24.15 6.68 0.14
C TYR A 53 24.65 6.00 -1.12
N VAL A 54 23.75 5.54 -1.99
CA VAL A 54 24.11 4.86 -3.25
C VAL A 54 23.21 5.35 -4.39
N GLU A 55 23.80 5.58 -5.56
CA GLU A 55 23.03 5.80 -6.78
C GLU A 55 22.30 4.51 -7.13
N THR A 56 20.99 4.45 -6.86
CA THR A 56 20.16 3.31 -7.27
C THR A 56 19.61 3.58 -8.66
N GLU A 57 19.62 2.60 -9.56
CA GLU A 57 18.91 2.72 -10.87
C GLU A 57 17.37 2.85 -10.71
N LEU A 58 16.86 2.79 -9.46
CA LEU A 58 15.47 3.02 -9.08
C LEU A 58 15.19 4.48 -8.68
N SER A 59 16.22 5.31 -8.49
CA SER A 59 16.10 6.72 -8.18
C SER A 59 16.31 7.55 -9.43
N ASP A 60 15.40 7.40 -10.40
CA ASP A 60 15.12 8.55 -11.23
C ASP A 60 14.03 9.38 -10.53
N PRO A 61 14.35 10.53 -9.92
CA PRO A 61 13.33 11.47 -9.45
C PRO A 61 12.38 11.90 -10.58
N SER A 62 12.70 11.63 -11.84
CA SER A 62 11.75 11.68 -12.95
C SER A 62 10.57 10.74 -12.77
N THR A 63 10.69 9.55 -12.18
CA THR A 63 9.56 8.61 -12.04
C THR A 63 8.53 9.17 -11.05
N SER A 64 8.99 9.63 -9.88
CA SER A 64 8.11 10.29 -8.90
C SER A 64 7.54 11.61 -9.43
N ARG A 65 8.34 12.41 -10.16
CA ARG A 65 7.87 13.66 -10.77
C ARG A 65 6.93 13.43 -11.95
N GLU A 66 7.17 12.46 -12.82
CA GLU A 66 6.30 12.06 -13.92
C GLU A 66 5.01 11.45 -13.39
N VAL A 67 5.04 10.64 -12.32
CA VAL A 67 3.84 10.13 -11.66
C VAL A 67 3.02 11.29 -11.12
N VAL A 68 3.62 12.18 -10.32
CA VAL A 68 2.94 13.38 -9.79
C VAL A 68 2.40 14.22 -10.94
N GLN A 69 3.22 14.44 -11.97
CA GLN A 69 2.84 15.25 -13.11
C GLN A 69 1.78 14.56 -13.97
N ARG A 70 1.71 13.23 -14.07
CA ARG A 70 0.64 12.48 -14.74
C ARG A 70 -0.65 12.45 -13.92
N ILE A 71 -0.58 12.24 -12.60
CA ILE A 71 -1.72 12.39 -11.69
C ILE A 71 -2.31 13.80 -11.83
N VAL A 72 -1.44 14.82 -11.90
CA VAL A 72 -1.82 16.23 -12.11
C VAL A 72 -2.26 16.51 -13.56
N SER A 73 -1.72 15.80 -14.56
CA SER A 73 -2.00 15.99 -15.99
C SER A 73 -3.13 15.13 -16.53
N ARG A 74 -3.78 14.29 -15.70
CA ARG A 74 -5.05 13.63 -16.05
C ARG A 74 -6.08 14.72 -16.35
N GLN A 75 -6.17 15.12 -17.61
CA GLN A 75 -7.01 16.21 -18.07
C GLN A 75 -8.47 15.87 -17.77
N GLY A 76 -9.14 16.70 -16.97
CA GLY A 76 -10.59 16.64 -16.74
C GLY A 76 -11.06 16.00 -15.43
N GLY A 77 -10.19 15.75 -14.44
CA GLY A 77 -10.65 15.36 -13.09
C GLY A 77 -11.41 14.03 -13.02
N LYS A 78 -11.22 13.12 -13.98
CA LYS A 78 -11.77 11.77 -13.91
C LYS A 78 -11.10 11.01 -12.75
N PRO A 79 -11.87 10.40 -11.84
CA PRO A 79 -11.32 9.58 -10.76
C PRO A 79 -10.43 8.45 -11.29
N ILE A 80 -9.44 8.05 -10.51
CA ILE A 80 -8.68 6.82 -10.73
C ILE A 80 -9.67 5.65 -10.70
N PRO A 81 -9.73 4.82 -11.76
CA PRO A 81 -10.59 3.65 -11.75
C PRO A 81 -10.18 2.72 -10.61
N ILE A 82 -11.16 2.14 -9.94
CA ILE A 82 -10.88 1.18 -8.86
C ILE A 82 -10.30 -0.08 -9.50
N GLN A 83 -9.04 -0.38 -9.17
CA GLN A 83 -8.27 -1.51 -9.68
C GLN A 83 -7.54 -2.19 -8.52
N PHE A 84 -7.71 -3.51 -8.43
CA PHE A 84 -7.05 -4.32 -7.40
C PHE A 84 -5.64 -4.66 -7.85
N HIS A 85 -4.66 -4.29 -7.03
CA HIS A 85 -3.26 -4.59 -7.25
C HIS A 85 -2.75 -5.54 -6.19
N ARG A 86 -2.09 -6.60 -6.65
CA ARG A 86 -1.56 -7.65 -5.80
C ARG A 86 -0.22 -7.25 -5.20
N LYS A 87 -0.07 -7.47 -3.90
CA LYS A 87 1.22 -7.43 -3.17
C LYS A 87 1.96 -6.09 -3.29
N LEU A 88 1.21 -5.00 -3.39
CA LEU A 88 1.80 -3.68 -3.20
C LEU A 88 2.10 -3.45 -1.73
N ASN A 89 3.14 -2.68 -1.45
CA ASN A 89 3.58 -2.40 -0.10
C ASN A 89 2.75 -1.30 0.57
N CYS A 90 2.29 -0.29 -0.17
CA CYS A 90 1.60 0.87 0.40
C CYS A 90 0.76 1.64 -0.64
N LYS A 91 0.05 2.67 -0.16
CA LYS A 91 -0.85 3.51 -0.97
C LYS A 91 -0.10 4.27 -2.07
N GLU A 92 1.14 4.69 -1.82
CA GLU A 92 1.95 5.37 -2.84
C GLU A 92 2.25 4.44 -4.02
N GLU A 93 2.56 3.16 -3.78
CA GLU A 93 2.71 2.17 -4.87
C GLU A 93 1.41 1.96 -5.62
N LEU A 94 0.29 1.93 -4.89
CA LEU A 94 -1.04 1.77 -5.48
C LEU A 94 -1.40 2.93 -6.42
N LEU A 95 -1.04 4.16 -6.06
CA LEU A 95 -1.17 5.33 -6.92
C LEU A 95 -0.27 5.26 -8.16
N MET A 96 0.90 4.62 -8.06
CA MET A 96 1.84 4.45 -9.18
C MET A 96 1.47 3.28 -10.11
N ALA A 97 0.79 2.27 -9.58
CA ALA A 97 0.48 1.05 -10.30
C ALA A 97 -0.75 1.18 -11.21
N SER A 98 -1.70 2.08 -10.89
CA SER A 98 -2.89 2.31 -11.69
C SER A 98 -2.53 2.97 -13.04
N ARG A 99 -2.33 2.12 -14.04
CA ARG A 99 -1.87 2.48 -15.39
C ARG A 99 -2.96 2.36 -16.44
N ASP A 100 -4.04 1.67 -16.13
CA ASP A 100 -5.13 1.39 -17.05
C ASP A 100 -6.37 2.21 -16.70
N ASP A 101 -7.20 2.52 -17.70
CA ASP A 101 -8.48 3.21 -17.54
C ASP A 101 -9.64 2.22 -17.27
N GLU A 102 -9.36 0.91 -17.24
CA GLU A 102 -10.37 -0.12 -16.97
C GLU A 102 -10.80 -0.17 -15.49
N GLN A 103 -12.12 -0.17 -15.27
CA GLN A 103 -12.74 -0.24 -13.96
C GLN A 103 -13.00 -1.70 -13.59
N ALA A 104 -12.38 -2.21 -12.53
CA ALA A 104 -12.67 -3.55 -12.03
C ALA A 104 -14.14 -3.64 -11.57
N ARG A 105 -14.78 -4.79 -11.78
CA ARG A 105 -16.07 -5.11 -11.13
C ARG A 105 -15.78 -5.46 -9.68
N TYR A 106 -16.54 -4.88 -8.76
CA TYR A 106 -16.39 -5.16 -7.33
C TYR A 106 -17.72 -5.06 -6.60
N LYS A 107 -17.78 -5.77 -5.48
CA LYS A 107 -18.83 -5.72 -4.47
C LYS A 107 -18.18 -5.55 -3.09
N ILE A 108 -18.65 -4.54 -2.37
CA ILE A 108 -18.21 -4.30 -0.99
C ILE A 108 -19.15 -5.09 -0.07
N GLU A 109 -18.62 -6.12 0.58
CA GLU A 109 -19.40 -6.97 1.49
C GLU A 109 -19.46 -6.38 2.91
N ARG A 110 -18.45 -5.57 3.29
CA ARG A 110 -18.39 -4.95 4.62
C ARG A 110 -17.60 -3.65 4.62
N ILE A 111 -17.99 -2.73 5.48
CA ILE A 111 -17.25 -1.48 5.75
C ILE A 111 -16.66 -1.53 7.15
N ILE A 112 -15.35 -1.37 7.25
CA ILE A 112 -14.63 -1.25 8.51
C ILE A 112 -14.21 0.21 8.71
N GLU A 113 -14.79 0.84 9.71
CA GLU A 113 -14.45 2.20 10.11
C GLU A 113 -13.30 2.18 11.11
N VAL A 114 -12.19 2.80 10.73
CA VAL A 114 -10.97 2.91 11.53
C VAL A 114 -10.67 4.37 11.88
N THR A 115 -9.80 4.57 12.87
CA THR A 115 -9.28 5.91 13.17
C THR A 115 -8.39 6.41 12.04
N LYS A 116 -8.22 7.74 11.93
CA LYS A 116 -7.28 8.35 10.95
C LYS A 116 -5.85 7.81 11.11
N THR A 117 -5.40 7.61 12.35
CA THR A 117 -4.07 7.06 12.63
C THR A 117 -3.92 5.62 12.15
N GLU A 118 -4.95 4.79 12.35
CA GLU A 118 -4.91 3.41 11.87
C GLU A 118 -5.02 3.34 10.34
N TYR A 119 -5.87 4.17 9.73
CA TYR A 119 -5.92 4.30 8.27
C TYR A 119 -4.56 4.68 7.69
N GLN A 120 -3.82 5.61 8.32
CA GLN A 120 -2.47 5.98 7.93
C GLN A 120 -1.48 4.81 8.08
N ARG A 121 -1.57 4.04 9.18
CA ARG A 121 -0.75 2.84 9.37
C ARG A 121 -1.02 1.82 8.26
N LEU A 122 -2.28 1.57 7.92
CA LEU A 122 -2.65 0.71 6.78
C LEU A 122 -2.11 1.25 5.47
N SER A 123 -2.32 2.53 5.19
CA SER A 123 -1.85 3.17 3.97
C SER A 123 -0.34 3.08 3.78
N ASN A 124 0.45 2.97 4.87
CA ASN A 124 1.91 2.94 4.82
C ASN A 124 2.50 1.51 4.71
N ASP A 125 1.73 0.48 5.07
CA ASP A 125 2.18 -0.91 5.08
C ASP A 125 0.97 -1.85 4.96
N PHE A 126 0.74 -2.37 3.77
CA PHE A 126 -0.34 -3.32 3.46
C PHE A 126 -0.06 -4.73 3.94
N PHE A 127 1.20 -5.09 4.23
CA PHE A 127 1.60 -6.43 4.68
C PHE A 127 1.54 -6.61 6.19
N LEU A 128 1.51 -5.52 6.96
CA LEU A 128 1.33 -5.61 8.40
C LEU A 128 -0.03 -6.24 8.75
N PRO A 129 -0.06 -7.39 9.47
CA PRO A 129 -1.31 -8.05 9.80
C PRO A 129 -2.22 -7.19 10.69
N ARG A 130 -3.52 -7.23 10.41
CA ARG A 130 -4.55 -6.47 11.12
C ARG A 130 -5.68 -7.39 11.55
N PRO A 131 -6.11 -7.32 12.83
CA PRO A 131 -7.23 -8.13 13.32
C PRO A 131 -8.48 -7.99 12.45
N TYR A 132 -8.88 -6.76 12.11
CA TYR A 132 -10.06 -6.51 11.28
C TYR A 132 -9.94 -6.94 9.81
N ILE A 133 -8.76 -7.36 9.35
CA ILE A 133 -8.62 -8.03 8.05
C ILE A 133 -8.73 -9.54 8.26
N ALA A 134 -8.03 -10.08 9.26
CA ALA A 134 -8.06 -11.50 9.60
C ALA A 134 -9.46 -11.99 10.01
N ASP A 135 -10.20 -11.19 10.77
CA ASP A 135 -11.53 -11.51 11.30
C ASP A 135 -12.62 -11.52 10.20
N HIS A 136 -12.29 -11.06 8.97
CA HIS A 136 -13.25 -10.87 7.88
C HIS A 136 -12.78 -11.48 6.55
N TRP A 137 -11.82 -12.41 6.60
CA TRP A 137 -11.35 -13.13 5.42
C TRP A 137 -12.47 -13.88 4.66
N ASP A 138 -13.52 -14.34 5.33
CA ASP A 138 -14.69 -14.98 4.71
C ASP A 138 -15.57 -14.01 3.91
N ASP A 139 -15.38 -12.69 4.05
CA ASP A 139 -16.10 -11.65 3.30
C ASP A 139 -15.31 -11.19 2.04
N MET A 140 -14.20 -11.84 1.74
CA MET A 140 -13.27 -11.46 0.68
C MET A 140 -12.99 -12.65 -0.25
N TRP A 141 -13.32 -12.53 -1.53
CA TRP A 141 -13.00 -13.52 -2.56
C TRP A 141 -13.07 -12.89 -3.95
N PHE A 142 -12.61 -13.61 -4.96
CA PHE A 142 -12.87 -13.27 -6.36
C PHE A 142 -13.90 -14.26 -6.91
N ASP A 143 -14.98 -13.74 -7.49
CA ASP A 143 -15.97 -14.55 -8.21
C ASP A 143 -15.52 -14.70 -9.67
N ASP A 144 -15.09 -15.91 -10.03
CA ASP A 144 -14.60 -16.23 -11.38
C ASP A 144 -15.70 -16.21 -12.45
N GLU A 145 -16.97 -16.44 -12.08
CA GLU A 145 -18.09 -16.45 -13.04
C GLU A 145 -18.51 -15.03 -13.40
N GLU A 146 -18.56 -14.14 -12.40
CA GLU A 146 -18.92 -12.74 -12.58
C GLU A 146 -17.72 -11.80 -12.80
N GLU A 147 -16.50 -12.35 -12.76
CA GLU A 147 -15.23 -11.60 -12.77
C GLU A 147 -15.27 -10.43 -11.77
N CYS A 148 -15.77 -10.69 -10.56
CA CYS A 148 -16.14 -9.67 -9.57
C CYS A 148 -15.36 -9.84 -8.27
N TRP A 149 -14.72 -8.77 -7.83
CA TRP A 149 -14.03 -8.72 -6.54
C TRP A 149 -15.04 -8.54 -5.40
N HIS A 150 -15.10 -9.51 -4.50
CA HIS A 150 -15.75 -9.35 -3.20
C HIS A 150 -14.70 -8.90 -2.18
N CYS A 151 -14.96 -7.76 -1.55
CA CYS A 151 -13.95 -7.07 -0.76
C CYS A 151 -14.55 -6.41 0.48
N ILE A 152 -13.68 -6.09 1.43
CA ILE A 152 -14.01 -5.16 2.52
C ILE A 152 -13.49 -3.77 2.18
N MET A 153 -14.21 -2.75 2.65
CA MET A 153 -13.81 -1.35 2.53
C MET A 153 -13.31 -0.85 3.88
N ILE A 154 -12.05 -0.43 3.94
CA ILE A 154 -11.47 0.23 5.12
C ILE A 154 -11.55 1.74 4.93
N ARG A 155 -12.25 2.44 5.84
CA ARG A 155 -12.46 3.89 5.73
C ARG A 155 -12.33 4.63 7.05
N THR A 156 -12.18 5.95 6.95
CA THR A 156 -12.52 6.87 8.04
C THR A 156 -13.88 7.51 7.72
N PRO A 157 -14.84 7.64 8.67
CA PRO A 157 -16.21 8.09 8.38
C PRO A 157 -16.33 9.43 7.65
N ASN A 158 -15.38 10.35 7.87
CA ASN A 158 -15.39 11.71 7.32
C ASN A 158 -14.29 11.97 6.28
N ALA A 159 -13.59 10.93 5.83
CA ALA A 159 -12.58 11.06 4.78
C ALA A 159 -13.20 10.86 3.39
N LYS A 160 -12.62 11.45 2.36
CA LYS A 160 -12.99 11.10 0.98
C LYS A 160 -12.39 9.77 0.57
N GLU A 161 -11.15 9.51 0.95
CA GLU A 161 -10.43 8.31 0.56
C GLU A 161 -10.84 7.08 1.38
N ALA A 162 -10.84 5.93 0.73
CA ALA A 162 -10.93 4.62 1.35
C ALA A 162 -10.06 3.61 0.60
N LEU A 163 -9.80 2.46 1.22
CA LEU A 163 -9.12 1.33 0.59
C LEU A 163 -10.10 0.16 0.50
N LEU A 164 -10.18 -0.46 -0.67
CA LEU A 164 -10.76 -1.79 -0.81
C LEU A 164 -9.66 -2.81 -0.59
N VAL A 165 -9.98 -3.87 0.13
CA VAL A 165 -9.06 -4.92 0.50
C VAL A 165 -9.68 -6.28 0.16
N GLU A 166 -8.89 -7.10 -0.50
CA GLU A 166 -9.07 -8.55 -0.58
C GLU A 166 -7.79 -9.18 -0.02
N SER A 167 -7.93 -10.21 0.81
CA SER A 167 -6.83 -10.73 1.63
C SER A 167 -6.16 -11.98 1.09
N GLU A 168 -6.79 -12.69 0.16
CA GLU A 168 -6.47 -14.04 -0.32
C GLU A 168 -6.31 -15.03 0.85
N GLY A 169 -7.11 -14.81 1.91
CA GLY A 169 -7.10 -15.58 3.16
C GLY A 169 -5.95 -15.25 4.13
N PHE A 170 -5.25 -14.13 3.95
CA PHE A 170 -4.21 -13.67 4.87
C PHE A 170 -4.74 -12.63 5.88
N GLY A 171 -4.03 -12.44 6.99
CA GLY A 171 -4.36 -11.38 7.95
C GLY A 171 -3.98 -9.95 7.49
N TYR A 172 -3.61 -9.74 6.23
CA TYR A 172 -3.10 -8.47 5.69
C TYR A 172 -3.71 -8.17 4.31
N ALA A 173 -3.55 -6.95 3.82
CA ALA A 173 -4.20 -6.47 2.60
C ALA A 173 -3.42 -6.91 1.34
N ARG A 174 -3.67 -8.13 0.89
CA ARG A 174 -2.89 -8.75 -0.20
C ARG A 174 -3.23 -8.20 -1.58
N TYR A 175 -4.50 -7.88 -1.82
CA TYR A 175 -4.94 -7.09 -2.95
C TYR A 175 -5.56 -5.80 -2.43
N THR A 176 -5.19 -4.68 -3.04
CA THR A 176 -5.69 -3.37 -2.64
C THR A 176 -6.16 -2.55 -3.82
N ALA A 177 -7.23 -1.78 -3.63
CA ALA A 177 -7.69 -0.78 -4.58
C ALA A 177 -7.97 0.54 -3.86
N LEU A 178 -7.68 1.66 -4.52
CA LEU A 178 -7.88 2.99 -3.96
C LEU A 178 -9.25 3.53 -4.39
N VAL A 179 -10.06 3.94 -3.42
CA VAL A 179 -11.24 4.76 -3.63
C VAL A 179 -10.85 6.20 -3.33
N GLN A 180 -10.82 7.07 -4.35
CA GLN A 180 -10.43 8.48 -4.15
C GLN A 180 -11.54 9.32 -3.49
N ASP A 181 -12.80 9.01 -3.78
CA ASP A 181 -13.95 9.70 -3.21
C ASP A 181 -15.09 8.71 -2.94
N GLN A 182 -15.16 8.23 -1.71
CA GLN A 182 -16.18 7.28 -1.27
C GLN A 182 -17.61 7.84 -1.31
N THR A 183 -17.77 9.17 -1.37
CA THR A 183 -19.11 9.78 -1.48
C THR A 183 -19.78 9.51 -2.83
N GLN A 184 -19.00 9.02 -3.80
CA GLN A 184 -19.50 8.61 -5.12
C GLN A 184 -19.96 7.15 -5.16
N LEU A 185 -19.75 6.39 -4.08
CA LEU A 185 -20.15 4.99 -3.96
C LEU A 185 -21.55 4.86 -3.36
N LYS A 186 -22.30 3.87 -3.84
CA LYS A 186 -23.56 3.44 -3.21
C LYS A 186 -23.23 2.48 -2.07
N LEU A 187 -23.37 2.94 -0.84
CA LEU A 187 -22.98 2.21 0.36
C LEU A 187 -24.18 1.79 1.22
N GLU A 188 -25.40 2.05 0.75
CA GLU A 188 -26.62 1.74 1.48
C GLU A 188 -26.80 0.23 1.67
N GLY A 189 -27.11 -0.19 2.89
CA GLY A 189 -27.36 -1.60 3.23
C GLY A 189 -26.12 -2.45 3.45
N ILE A 190 -24.92 -1.90 3.25
CA ILE A 190 -23.67 -2.61 3.53
C ILE A 190 -23.41 -2.60 5.06
N PRO A 191 -23.12 -3.75 5.68
CA PRO A 191 -22.78 -3.81 7.10
C PRO A 191 -21.57 -2.93 7.45
N ILE A 192 -21.69 -2.13 8.51
CA ILE A 192 -20.64 -1.24 9.00
C ILE A 192 -20.18 -1.71 10.39
N GLU A 193 -18.88 -1.92 10.54
CA GLU A 193 -18.23 -2.23 11.81
C GLU A 193 -17.25 -1.12 12.20
N GLN A 194 -17.28 -0.71 13.47
CA GLN A 194 -16.29 0.23 14.01
C GLN A 194 -15.14 -0.55 14.66
N TYR A 195 -13.95 -0.49 14.07
CA TYR A 195 -12.77 -1.05 14.67
C TYR A 195 -12.14 -0.08 15.67
N ARG A 196 -11.95 -0.55 16.90
CA ARG A 196 -11.15 0.13 17.93
C ARG A 196 -10.07 -0.82 18.40
N GLU A 197 -8.82 -0.39 18.31
CA GLU A 197 -7.68 -1.12 18.84
C GLU A 197 -7.93 -1.36 20.33
N LYS A 198 -8.13 -2.62 20.73
CA LYS A 198 -8.24 -2.98 22.15
C LYS A 198 -6.92 -2.59 22.77
N THR A 199 -6.93 -1.60 23.66
CA THR A 199 -5.76 -1.27 24.46
C THR A 199 -5.41 -2.54 25.19
N ARG A 200 -4.29 -3.18 24.84
CA ARG A 200 -3.71 -4.23 25.67
C ARG A 200 -3.41 -3.57 27.01
N SER A 201 -4.33 -3.70 27.97
CA SER A 201 -4.00 -3.56 29.38
C SER A 201 -2.82 -4.49 29.60
N LYS A 202 -1.65 -3.91 29.88
CA LYS A 202 -0.53 -4.63 30.46
C LYS A 202 -1.04 -5.16 31.80
N GLU A 203 -1.66 -6.33 31.79
CA GLU A 203 -1.77 -7.13 33.00
C GLU A 203 -0.33 -7.49 33.39
N ARG A 204 -0.02 -7.07 34.61
CA ARG A 204 1.30 -7.04 35.24
C ARG A 204 1.84 -8.44 35.49
#